data_AF-K2MKX1-F1
#
_entry.id   AF-K2MKX1-F1
#
_cell.length_a   1.000
_cell.length_b   1.000
_cell.length_c   1.000
_cell.angle_alpha   90.00
_cell.angle_beta   90.00
_cell.angle_gamma   90.00
#
_symmetry.space_group_name_H-M   'P 1'
#
loop_
_entity.id
_entity.type
_entity.pdbx_description
1 polymer ?
#
loop_
_entity_poly.entity_id
_entity_poly.type
_entity_poly.pdbx_seq_one_letter_code
_entity_poly.pdbx_strand_id
1 'polypeptide(L)'
;VRVAAHEIAHALGFRKESMEEKNILTPEHSVRGMQREMVTGKHVQEKARVHFGCDSLKGMELEDEDVAREKEIPHWKERHARDELMAPTVGAGYYTALTMAVFADMEYYRVNWSMAEPMSWGNRSDCNFLEKKCNQTENLATKYPHMFCDANDTETLRCTSDRRHVGTCTANIFEDKGTPAEKDVCPVVASYFHDDSGTKYNTCSDA
;
A
#
# COMPACT_ATOMS: atom_id res chain seq x y z
N VAL A 1 -0.51 14.34 -12.61
CA VAL A 1 -1.97 14.17 -12.37
C VAL A 1 -2.25 13.44 -11.06
N ARG A 2 -1.68 12.24 -10.79
CA ARG A 2 -1.97 11.47 -9.56
C ARG A 2 -1.62 12.18 -8.25
N VAL A 3 -0.45 12.83 -8.20
CA VAL A 3 -0.06 13.67 -7.05
C VAL A 3 -1.09 14.76 -6.76
N ALA A 4 -1.60 15.45 -7.80
CA ALA A 4 -2.64 16.45 -7.59
C ALA A 4 -3.95 15.84 -7.06
N ALA A 5 -4.35 14.65 -7.55
CA ALA A 5 -5.53 13.96 -7.04
C ALA A 5 -5.36 13.49 -5.58
N HIS A 6 -4.15 13.08 -5.19
CA HIS A 6 -3.78 12.72 -3.81
C HIS A 6 -3.95 13.92 -2.86
N GLU A 7 -3.38 15.08 -3.21
CA GLU A 7 -3.53 16.29 -2.39
C GLU A 7 -4.99 16.77 -2.31
N ILE A 8 -5.75 16.61 -3.41
CA ILE A 8 -7.19 16.89 -3.40
C ILE A 8 -7.92 15.92 -2.46
N ALA A 9 -7.56 14.63 -2.43
CA ALA A 9 -8.18 13.67 -1.53
C ALA A 9 -7.96 14.04 -0.05
N HIS A 10 -6.77 14.53 0.32
CA HIS A 10 -6.56 15.13 1.63
C HIS A 10 -7.46 16.34 1.86
N ALA A 11 -7.54 17.28 0.93
CA ALA A 11 -8.41 18.45 1.06
C ALA A 11 -9.91 18.09 1.19
N LEU A 12 -10.32 16.96 0.63
CA LEU A 12 -11.69 16.43 0.70
C LEU A 12 -11.99 15.65 1.99
N GLY A 13 -11.01 15.46 2.88
CA GLY A 13 -11.22 14.84 4.18
C GLY A 13 -10.53 13.49 4.39
N PHE A 14 -9.64 13.04 3.49
CA PHE A 14 -8.71 11.97 3.84
C PHE A 14 -7.68 12.48 4.86
N ARG A 15 -8.12 12.71 6.10
CA ARG A 15 -7.38 13.33 7.19
C ARG A 15 -7.78 12.69 8.51
N LYS A 16 -6.88 12.71 9.49
CA LYS A 16 -7.12 12.11 10.80
C LYS A 16 -8.35 12.71 11.48
N GLU A 17 -8.44 14.03 11.51
CA GLU A 17 -9.57 14.76 12.12
C GLU A 17 -10.93 14.29 11.57
N SER A 18 -11.06 14.15 10.25
CA SER A 18 -12.30 13.67 9.62
C SER A 18 -12.59 12.21 9.95
N MET A 19 -11.56 11.36 10.01
CA MET A 19 -11.73 9.95 10.39
C MET A 19 -12.13 9.80 11.87
N GLU A 20 -11.62 10.65 12.76
CA GLU A 20 -11.99 10.71 14.18
C GLU A 20 -13.41 11.25 14.37
N GLU A 21 -13.76 12.37 13.72
CA GLU A 21 -15.11 12.94 13.74
C GLU A 21 -16.16 11.90 13.36
N LYS A 22 -15.83 11.07 12.35
CA LYS A 22 -16.72 10.03 11.83
C LYS A 22 -16.64 8.72 12.60
N ASN A 23 -15.80 8.63 13.63
CA ASN A 23 -15.59 7.42 14.44
C ASN A 23 -15.22 6.19 13.58
N ILE A 24 -14.47 6.41 12.49
CA ILE A 24 -13.97 5.35 11.61
C ILE A 24 -12.48 5.06 11.83
N LEU A 25 -11.84 5.83 12.72
CA LEU A 25 -10.50 5.55 13.21
C LEU A 25 -10.59 4.80 14.54
N THR A 26 -9.91 3.66 14.66
CA THR A 26 -9.78 2.95 15.93
C THR A 26 -8.32 2.94 16.37
N PRO A 27 -8.03 3.28 17.64
CA PRO A 27 -6.70 3.13 18.19
C PRO A 27 -6.30 1.66 18.28
N GLU A 28 -5.12 1.37 17.75
CA GLU A 28 -4.19 0.31 18.16
C GLU A 28 -4.73 -1.13 18.20
N HIS A 29 -4.66 -1.80 17.04
CA HIS A 29 -4.55 -3.25 17.00
C HIS A 29 -3.07 -3.64 16.93
N SER A 30 -2.69 -4.67 17.71
CA SER A 30 -1.37 -5.28 17.58
C SER A 30 -1.33 -6.11 16.29
N VAL A 31 -0.62 -5.60 15.29
CA VAL A 31 -0.41 -6.28 14.01
C VAL A 31 1.09 -6.44 13.78
N ARG A 32 1.52 -7.66 13.43
CA ARG A 32 2.95 -8.01 13.24
C ARG A 32 3.84 -7.61 14.44
N GLY A 33 3.28 -7.61 15.65
CA GLY A 33 3.98 -7.25 16.89
C GLY A 33 4.04 -5.76 17.21
N MET A 34 3.26 -4.92 16.50
CA MET A 34 3.31 -3.46 16.63
C MET A 34 1.91 -2.87 16.75
N GLN A 35 1.76 -1.79 17.51
CA GLN A 35 0.49 -1.08 17.59
C GLN A 35 0.31 -0.18 16.38
N ARG A 36 -0.78 -0.39 15.64
CA ARG A 36 -1.09 0.34 14.40
C ARG A 36 -2.45 1.01 14.50
N GLU A 37 -2.54 2.26 14.07
CA GLU A 37 -3.83 2.92 13.84
C GLU A 37 -4.48 2.30 12.59
N MET A 38 -5.78 2.05 12.67
CA MET A 38 -6.54 1.44 11.58
C MET A 38 -7.81 2.22 11.29
N VAL A 39 -8.14 2.29 10.00
CA VAL A 39 -9.46 2.74 9.54
C VAL A 39 -10.38 1.54 9.46
N THR A 40 -11.47 1.58 10.23
CA THR A 40 -12.37 0.44 10.47
C THR A 40 -13.82 0.76 10.11
N GLY A 41 -14.05 1.77 9.27
CA GLY A 41 -15.35 2.03 8.66
C GLY A 41 -15.93 0.81 7.93
N LYS A 42 -17.26 0.75 7.80
CA LYS A 42 -17.97 -0.42 7.25
C LYS A 42 -17.55 -0.71 5.81
N HIS A 43 -17.51 0.32 4.96
CA HIS A 43 -17.11 0.15 3.57
C HIS A 43 -15.61 -0.16 3.46
N VAL A 44 -14.77 0.45 4.31
CA VAL A 44 -13.33 0.16 4.33
C VAL A 44 -13.09 -1.31 4.65
N GLN A 45 -13.75 -1.84 5.68
CA GLN A 45 -13.69 -3.26 6.01
C GLN A 45 -14.14 -4.14 4.83
N GLU A 46 -15.28 -3.84 4.21
CA GLU A 46 -15.80 -4.62 3.09
C GLU A 46 -14.83 -4.62 1.90
N LYS A 47 -14.35 -3.44 1.47
CA LYS A 47 -13.47 -3.32 0.30
C LYS A 47 -12.08 -3.87 0.56
N ALA A 48 -11.54 -3.70 1.77
CA ALA A 48 -10.27 -4.31 2.13
C ALA A 48 -10.35 -5.83 2.16
N ARG A 49 -11.39 -6.44 2.74
CA ARG A 49 -11.58 -7.90 2.73
C ARG A 49 -11.62 -8.45 1.31
N VAL A 50 -12.36 -7.78 0.42
CA VAL A 50 -12.45 -8.16 -1.00
C VAL A 50 -11.10 -8.00 -1.70
N HIS A 51 -10.40 -6.87 -1.48
CA HIS A 51 -9.11 -6.60 -2.09
C HIS A 51 -8.07 -7.64 -1.69
N PHE A 52 -7.85 -7.89 -0.39
CA PHE A 52 -6.83 -8.84 0.07
C PHE A 52 -7.29 -10.31 0.03
N GLY A 53 -8.58 -10.58 -0.13
CA GLY A 53 -9.14 -11.93 0.01
C GLY A 53 -9.00 -12.47 1.44
N CYS A 54 -9.22 -11.61 2.43
CA CYS A 54 -9.07 -11.93 3.85
C CYS A 54 -10.31 -11.53 4.65
N ASP A 55 -11.22 -12.47 4.89
CA ASP A 55 -12.53 -12.20 5.53
C ASP A 55 -12.42 -11.76 7.00
N SER A 56 -11.37 -12.18 7.70
CA SER A 56 -11.14 -11.81 9.11
C SER A 56 -10.67 -10.36 9.28
N LEU A 57 -10.27 -9.68 8.20
CA LEU A 57 -9.68 -8.35 8.24
C LEU A 57 -10.61 -7.34 8.91
N LYS A 58 -10.06 -6.58 9.86
CA LYS A 58 -10.79 -5.61 10.69
C LYS A 58 -10.77 -4.18 10.18
N GLY A 59 -9.88 -3.87 9.25
CA GLY A 59 -9.73 -2.54 8.66
C GLY A 59 -8.45 -2.43 7.85
N MET A 60 -8.11 -1.20 7.50
CA MET A 60 -6.88 -0.84 6.80
C MET A 60 -5.90 -0.16 7.74
N GLU A 61 -4.64 -0.57 7.71
CA GLU A 61 -3.57 0.10 8.47
C GLU A 61 -3.22 1.44 7.83
N LEU A 62 -3.01 2.45 8.67
CA LEU A 62 -2.45 3.73 8.26
C LEU A 62 -0.92 3.69 8.32
N GLU A 63 -0.30 4.52 7.50
CA GLU A 63 1.14 4.75 7.57
C GLU A 63 1.50 5.37 8.90
N ASP A 64 2.65 4.96 9.40
CA ASP A 64 3.07 5.27 10.74
C ASP A 64 4.59 5.50 10.86
N GLU A 65 5.33 5.29 9.77
CA GLU A 65 6.70 5.76 9.59
C GLU A 65 6.66 7.30 9.42
N ASP A 66 7.48 8.04 10.18
CA ASP A 66 7.39 9.51 10.32
C ASP A 66 6.13 10.02 11.04
N VAL A 67 6.04 9.61 12.31
CA VAL A 67 4.94 9.84 13.25
C VAL A 67 4.45 11.29 13.30
N ALA A 68 5.31 12.30 13.09
CA ALA A 68 4.87 13.69 13.19
C ALA A 68 3.98 14.11 12.02
N ARG A 69 4.34 13.76 10.78
CA ARG A 69 3.60 14.13 9.58
C ARG A 69 2.37 13.26 9.38
N GLU A 70 2.54 11.96 9.57
CA GLU A 70 1.47 10.96 9.36
C GLU A 70 0.35 11.06 10.41
N LYS A 71 0.63 11.68 11.56
CA LYS A 71 -0.41 11.97 12.58
C LYS A 71 -1.45 12.98 12.11
N GLU A 72 -1.11 13.92 11.23
CA GLU A 72 -2.05 14.95 10.78
C GLU A 72 -2.58 14.64 9.38
N ILE A 73 -1.71 14.11 8.52
CA ILE A 73 -1.97 13.81 7.11
C ILE A 73 -1.70 12.32 6.89
N PRO A 74 -2.68 11.45 7.20
CA PRO A 74 -2.47 10.02 7.16
C PRO A 74 -2.43 9.50 5.73
N HIS A 75 -1.59 8.51 5.49
CA HIS A 75 -1.56 7.71 4.27
C HIS A 75 -1.97 6.26 4.57
N TRP A 76 -2.23 5.46 3.54
CA TRP A 76 -2.28 4.01 3.70
C TRP A 76 -0.89 3.46 3.98
N LYS A 77 -0.81 2.39 4.78
CA LYS A 77 0.46 1.69 4.99
C LYS A 77 1.06 1.27 3.65
N GLU A 78 2.27 1.75 3.31
CA GLU A 78 2.88 1.51 2.00
C GLU A 78 2.97 0.02 1.69
N ARG A 79 3.32 -0.79 2.71
CA ARG A 79 3.38 -2.25 2.60
C ARG A 79 2.09 -2.82 2.04
N HIS A 80 0.92 -2.34 2.47
CA HIS A 80 -0.39 -2.89 2.09
C HIS A 80 -0.93 -2.32 0.77
N ALA A 81 -0.55 -1.08 0.44
CA ALA A 81 -1.20 -0.31 -0.62
C ALA A 81 -0.20 0.52 -1.45
N ARG A 82 0.96 -0.05 -1.79
CA ARG A 82 2.08 0.63 -2.46
C ARG A 82 1.70 1.43 -3.71
N ASP A 83 0.79 0.90 -4.52
CA ASP A 83 0.38 1.46 -5.80
C ASP A 83 -0.91 2.32 -5.70
N GLU A 84 -1.44 2.53 -4.50
CA GLU A 84 -2.70 3.21 -4.23
C GLU A 84 -2.53 4.75 -4.28
N LEU A 85 -3.61 5.47 -4.57
CA LEU A 85 -3.63 6.92 -4.61
C LEU A 85 -3.10 7.57 -3.33
N MET A 86 -3.45 7.05 -2.16
CA MET A 86 -3.09 7.55 -0.84
C MET A 86 -1.93 6.78 -0.21
N ALA A 87 -1.08 6.14 -1.01
CA ALA A 87 0.21 5.66 -0.53
C ALA A 87 1.14 6.85 -0.19
N PRO A 88 2.06 6.72 0.79
CA PRO A 88 2.94 7.82 1.21
C PRO A 88 4.01 8.12 0.14
N THR A 89 4.44 7.10 -0.60
CA THR A 89 5.42 7.21 -1.68
C THR A 89 4.71 7.32 -3.01
N VAL A 90 5.13 8.28 -3.86
CA VAL A 90 4.55 8.48 -5.18
C VAL A 90 4.86 7.28 -6.09
N GLY A 91 3.85 6.45 -6.33
CA GLY A 91 3.89 5.32 -7.25
C GLY A 91 2.87 5.46 -8.38
N ALA A 92 2.14 4.38 -8.66
CA ALA A 92 1.12 4.37 -9.70
C ALA A 92 -0.06 5.32 -9.42
N GLY A 93 -0.46 5.44 -8.15
CA GLY A 93 -1.53 6.30 -7.66
C GLY A 93 -2.92 5.88 -8.14
N TYR A 94 -3.23 4.58 -8.10
CA TYR A 94 -4.54 4.07 -8.48
C TYR A 94 -5.61 4.53 -7.49
N TYR A 95 -6.68 5.14 -7.98
CA TYR A 95 -7.81 5.56 -7.15
C TYR A 95 -8.71 4.34 -6.91
N THR A 96 -8.36 3.56 -5.90
CA THR A 96 -8.98 2.26 -5.66
C THR A 96 -10.23 2.37 -4.81
N ALA A 97 -10.94 1.24 -4.70
CA ALA A 97 -12.05 1.07 -3.78
C ALA A 97 -11.65 1.30 -2.30
N LEU A 98 -10.36 1.21 -1.94
CA LEU A 98 -9.88 1.42 -0.57
C LEU A 98 -10.01 2.89 -0.15
N THR A 99 -9.44 3.81 -0.93
CA THR A 99 -9.58 5.26 -0.67
C THR A 99 -11.02 5.73 -0.86
N MET A 100 -11.71 5.23 -1.88
CA MET A 100 -13.13 5.52 -2.08
C MET A 100 -13.98 5.10 -0.88
N ALA A 101 -13.64 3.99 -0.22
CA ALA A 101 -14.38 3.52 0.95
C ALA A 101 -14.29 4.45 2.15
N VAL A 102 -13.16 5.12 2.37
CA VAL A 102 -13.06 6.16 3.40
C VAL A 102 -14.06 7.29 3.11
N PHE A 103 -14.13 7.75 1.87
CA PHE A 103 -15.09 8.80 1.48
C PHE A 103 -16.55 8.37 1.64
N ALA A 104 -16.87 7.10 1.40
CA ALA A 104 -18.21 6.57 1.66
C ALA A 104 -18.52 6.51 3.17
N ASP A 105 -17.56 6.04 3.97
CA ASP A 105 -17.71 5.90 5.42
C ASP A 105 -17.73 7.26 6.16
N MET A 106 -17.17 8.31 5.57
CA MET A 106 -17.32 9.68 6.09
C MET A 106 -18.70 10.29 5.83
N GLU A 107 -19.50 9.69 4.94
CA GLU A 107 -20.87 10.10 4.60
C GLU A 107 -21.02 11.50 3.99
N TYR A 108 -19.93 12.25 3.77
CA TYR A 108 -19.95 13.49 3.00
C TYR A 108 -20.18 13.24 1.50
N TYR A 109 -19.85 12.03 1.03
CA TYR A 109 -19.80 11.68 -0.40
C TYR A 109 -20.61 10.43 -0.71
N ARG A 110 -21.06 10.34 -1.96
CA ARG A 110 -21.58 9.11 -2.54
C ARG A 110 -20.60 8.60 -3.57
N VAL A 111 -20.26 7.32 -3.47
CA VAL A 111 -19.21 6.71 -4.28
C VAL A 111 -19.80 5.93 -5.44
N ASN A 112 -19.26 6.15 -6.64
CA ASN A 112 -19.52 5.29 -7.79
C ASN A 112 -18.47 4.17 -7.87
N TRP A 113 -18.77 3.03 -7.28
CA TRP A 113 -17.83 1.90 -7.18
C TRP A 113 -17.40 1.31 -8.53
N SER A 114 -18.18 1.49 -9.61
CA SER A 114 -17.80 0.97 -10.93
C SER A 114 -16.60 1.70 -11.54
N MET A 115 -16.23 2.86 -10.99
CA MET A 115 -15.10 3.68 -11.42
C MET A 115 -13.82 3.40 -10.62
N ALA A 116 -13.87 2.51 -9.62
CA ALA A 116 -12.71 2.16 -8.82
C ALA A 116 -11.63 1.52 -9.71
N GLU A 117 -10.43 2.06 -9.67
CA GLU A 117 -9.31 1.48 -10.40
C GLU A 117 -8.84 0.19 -9.72
N PRO A 118 -8.56 -0.87 -10.49
CA PRO A 118 -7.98 -2.08 -9.93
C PRO A 118 -6.52 -1.82 -9.55
N MET A 119 -6.08 -2.39 -8.43
CA MET A 119 -4.69 -2.40 -8.01
C MET A 119 -4.23 -3.83 -7.85
N SER A 120 -3.15 -4.22 -8.54
CA SER A 120 -2.60 -5.58 -8.45
C SER A 120 -1.92 -5.85 -7.10
N TRP A 121 -1.28 -4.83 -6.53
CA TRP A 121 -0.62 -4.92 -5.23
C TRP A 121 -1.61 -5.33 -4.13
N GLY A 122 -1.32 -6.41 -3.40
CA GLY A 122 -2.18 -6.93 -2.33
C GLY A 122 -3.45 -7.63 -2.81
N ASN A 123 -3.78 -7.63 -4.11
CA ASN A 123 -5.01 -8.24 -4.59
C ASN A 123 -4.99 -9.76 -4.39
N ARG A 124 -5.94 -10.29 -3.62
CA ARG A 124 -6.06 -11.70 -3.21
C ARG A 124 -4.78 -12.26 -2.56
N SER A 125 -4.07 -11.43 -1.80
CA SER A 125 -2.83 -11.81 -1.12
C SER A 125 -3.03 -12.69 0.13
N ASP A 126 -4.26 -13.00 0.52
CA ASP A 126 -4.61 -13.75 1.73
C ASP A 126 -4.26 -13.03 3.05
N CYS A 127 -4.74 -13.58 4.18
CA CYS A 127 -4.52 -12.99 5.50
C CYS A 127 -3.07 -13.06 5.98
N ASN A 128 -2.29 -14.06 5.54
CA ASN A 128 -0.90 -14.18 5.96
C ASN A 128 -0.07 -12.99 5.50
N PHE A 129 -0.39 -12.41 4.33
CA PHE A 129 0.28 -11.19 3.89
C PHE A 129 0.12 -10.07 4.93
N LEU A 130 -1.07 -9.92 5.49
CA LEU A 130 -1.37 -8.86 6.46
C LEU A 130 -0.84 -9.20 7.87
N GLU A 131 -0.89 -10.46 8.26
CA GLU A 131 -0.62 -10.89 9.64
C GLU A 131 0.84 -11.28 9.91
N LYS A 132 1.56 -11.77 8.89
CA LYS A 132 2.96 -12.22 9.03
C LYS A 132 3.94 -11.19 8.50
N LYS A 133 5.13 -11.17 9.09
CA LYS A 133 6.26 -10.38 8.59
C LYS A 133 6.80 -10.94 7.28
N CYS A 134 7.32 -10.07 6.42
CA CYS A 134 8.01 -10.43 5.19
C CYS A 134 9.23 -11.32 5.46
N ASN A 135 10.05 -10.97 6.46
CA ASN A 135 11.23 -11.76 6.84
C ASN A 135 10.91 -13.14 7.46
N GLN A 136 9.68 -13.34 7.92
CA GLN A 136 9.17 -14.61 8.47
C GLN A 136 8.40 -15.44 7.43
N THR A 137 8.21 -14.91 6.22
CA THR A 137 7.49 -15.61 5.16
C THR A 137 8.49 -16.37 4.29
N GLU A 138 8.46 -17.69 4.37
CA GLU A 138 9.29 -18.54 3.49
C GLU A 138 8.96 -18.28 2.02
N ASN A 139 10.01 -18.12 1.20
CA ASN A 139 9.91 -17.89 -0.24
C ASN A 139 8.94 -16.74 -0.60
N LEU A 140 9.03 -15.60 0.09
CA LEU A 140 8.17 -14.41 -0.11
C LEU A 140 7.98 -14.03 -1.58
N ALA A 141 9.07 -14.00 -2.36
CA ALA A 141 9.06 -13.69 -3.78
C ALA A 141 8.26 -14.71 -4.62
N THR A 142 8.28 -15.99 -4.25
CA THR A 142 7.48 -17.02 -4.91
C THR A 142 6.02 -16.95 -4.46
N LYS A 143 5.77 -16.61 -3.20
CA LYS A 143 4.41 -16.51 -2.66
C LYS A 143 3.65 -15.30 -3.20
N TYR A 144 4.31 -14.16 -3.35
CA TYR A 144 3.72 -12.92 -3.86
C TYR A 144 4.59 -12.31 -4.98
N PRO A 145 4.68 -12.97 -6.15
CA PRO A 145 5.63 -12.64 -7.22
C PRO A 145 5.36 -11.30 -7.92
N HIS A 146 4.16 -10.74 -7.74
CA HIS A 146 3.78 -9.44 -8.29
C HIS A 146 4.00 -8.28 -7.31
N MET A 147 4.44 -8.58 -6.08
CA MET A 147 4.66 -7.60 -5.02
C MET A 147 6.12 -7.58 -4.58
N PHE A 148 6.68 -8.75 -4.31
CA PHE A 148 8.02 -8.89 -3.76
C PHE A 148 8.94 -9.62 -4.74
N CYS A 149 10.24 -9.44 -4.52
CA CYS A 149 11.28 -10.03 -5.35
C CYS A 149 12.35 -10.70 -4.48
N ASP A 150 13.17 -11.55 -5.09
CA ASP A 150 14.27 -12.21 -4.40
C ASP A 150 15.44 -11.23 -4.23
N ALA A 151 15.75 -10.90 -2.98
CA ALA A 151 16.84 -10.00 -2.61
C ALA A 151 18.23 -10.54 -2.97
N ASN A 152 18.37 -11.85 -3.22
CA ASN A 152 19.62 -12.43 -3.71
C ASN A 152 19.79 -12.27 -5.22
N ASP A 153 18.71 -11.99 -5.95
CA ASP A 153 18.72 -11.74 -7.39
C ASP A 153 18.54 -10.24 -7.67
N THR A 154 19.65 -9.52 -7.57
CA THR A 154 19.74 -8.07 -7.75
C THR A 154 20.07 -7.65 -9.18
N GLU A 155 20.35 -8.60 -10.07
CA GLU A 155 20.78 -8.33 -11.46
C GLU A 155 19.66 -8.55 -12.48
N THR A 156 18.72 -9.47 -12.21
CA THR A 156 17.64 -9.75 -13.14
C THR A 156 16.70 -8.55 -13.28
N LEU A 157 16.53 -8.11 -14.54
CA LEU A 157 15.56 -7.07 -14.88
C LEU A 157 14.13 -7.57 -14.67
N ARG A 158 13.36 -6.82 -13.91
CA ARG A 158 11.97 -7.10 -13.54
C ARG A 158 11.14 -5.84 -13.75
N CYS A 159 9.83 -6.01 -13.88
CA CYS A 159 8.91 -4.89 -13.87
C CYS A 159 8.57 -4.48 -12.43
N THR A 160 8.38 -3.19 -12.20
CA THR A 160 7.72 -2.70 -10.99
C THR A 160 6.29 -3.28 -10.92
N SER A 161 5.70 -3.31 -9.71
CA SER A 161 4.36 -3.88 -9.49
C SER A 161 3.28 -3.24 -10.35
N ASP A 162 3.43 -1.94 -10.64
CA ASP A 162 2.56 -1.18 -11.53
C ASP A 162 2.88 -1.33 -13.02
N ARG A 163 3.93 -2.07 -13.37
CA ARG A 163 4.45 -2.30 -14.72
C ARG A 163 4.81 -1.02 -15.49
N ARG A 164 5.02 0.10 -14.81
CA ARG A 164 5.39 1.36 -15.48
C ARG A 164 6.89 1.49 -15.72
N HIS A 165 7.70 0.76 -14.97
CA HIS A 165 9.16 0.86 -15.04
C HIS A 165 9.81 -0.53 -15.04
N VAL A 166 10.99 -0.60 -15.67
CA VAL A 166 11.90 -1.73 -15.52
C VAL A 166 12.89 -1.42 -14.38
N GLY A 167 13.17 -2.43 -13.59
CA GLY A 167 13.86 -2.35 -12.32
C GLY A 167 14.66 -3.61 -11.98
N THR A 168 15.32 -3.61 -10.83
CA THR A 168 15.92 -4.80 -10.20
C THR A 168 15.51 -4.88 -8.74
N CYS A 169 15.75 -6.01 -8.07
CA CYS A 169 15.41 -6.19 -6.66
C CYS A 169 16.42 -5.54 -5.73
N THR A 170 16.44 -4.22 -5.70
CA THR A 170 17.40 -3.43 -4.93
C THR A 170 16.75 -2.44 -3.97
N ALA A 171 15.41 -2.33 -3.97
CA ALA A 171 14.65 -1.53 -3.02
C ALA A 171 13.99 -2.40 -1.95
N ASN A 172 13.64 -1.78 -0.83
CA ASN A 172 12.95 -2.46 0.27
C ASN A 172 11.85 -1.54 0.82
N ILE A 173 10.74 -2.14 1.25
CA ILE A 173 9.81 -1.52 2.17
C ILE A 173 10.28 -1.90 3.57
N PHE A 174 10.51 -0.89 4.41
CA PHE A 174 10.90 -1.06 5.80
C PHE A 174 9.70 -0.79 6.70
N GLU A 175 9.43 -1.69 7.64
CA GLU A 175 8.66 -1.35 8.83
C GLU A 175 9.67 -1.13 9.97
N ASP A 176 9.98 0.14 10.23
CA ASP A 176 11.15 0.60 10.97
C ASP A 176 10.88 0.90 12.45
N LYS A 177 9.61 0.95 12.86
CA LYS A 177 9.27 1.03 14.28
C LYS A 177 9.59 -0.27 15.01
N GLY A 178 10.28 -0.14 16.15
CA GLY A 178 10.66 -1.24 17.02
C GLY A 178 12.17 -1.41 17.17
N THR A 179 12.58 -2.47 17.86
CA THR A 179 13.96 -2.91 17.98
C THR A 179 14.49 -3.42 16.64
N PRO A 180 15.82 -3.50 16.42
CA PRO A 180 16.39 -4.07 15.19
C PRO A 180 15.91 -5.50 14.87
N ALA A 181 15.49 -6.28 15.87
CA ALA A 181 14.89 -7.60 15.71
C ALA A 181 13.43 -7.56 15.21
N GLU A 182 12.76 -6.41 15.33
CA GLU A 182 11.38 -6.20 14.92
C GLU A 182 11.25 -5.64 13.51
N LYS A 183 12.34 -5.12 12.93
CA LYS A 183 12.38 -4.58 11.56
C LYS A 183 11.90 -5.63 10.56
N ASP A 184 10.78 -5.34 9.91
CA ASP A 184 10.31 -6.13 8.78
C ASP A 184 10.84 -5.52 7.49
N VAL A 185 11.53 -6.34 6.69
CA VAL A 185 12.15 -5.92 5.43
C VAL A 185 11.48 -6.69 4.32
N CYS A 186 10.81 -5.97 3.43
CA CYS A 186 10.12 -6.54 2.29
C CYS A 186 10.83 -6.11 0.99
N PRO A 187 11.60 -6.99 0.33
CA PRO A 187 12.31 -6.66 -0.89
C PRO A 187 11.36 -6.40 -2.06
N VAL A 188 11.56 -5.29 -2.76
CA VAL A 188 10.74 -4.84 -3.89
C VAL A 188 11.61 -4.39 -5.06
N VAL A 189 11.01 -4.39 -6.24
CA VAL A 189 11.69 -3.91 -7.44
C VAL A 189 11.87 -2.39 -7.36
N ALA A 190 13.11 -1.93 -7.40
CA ALA A 190 13.45 -0.51 -7.50
C ALA A 190 13.18 -0.02 -8.92
N SER A 191 12.51 1.12 -9.08
CA SER A 191 12.39 1.78 -10.38
C SER A 191 13.73 2.44 -10.75
N TYR A 192 14.31 2.09 -11.89
CA TYR A 192 15.42 2.87 -12.46
C TYR A 192 14.87 4.07 -13.22
N PHE A 193 15.16 5.28 -12.75
CA PHE A 193 15.08 6.48 -13.59
C PHE A 193 16.41 6.61 -14.35
N HIS A 194 16.61 5.82 -15.41
CA HIS A 194 17.71 6.09 -16.35
C HIS A 194 17.16 6.84 -17.56
N ASP A 195 17.32 8.16 -17.54
CA ASP A 195 17.39 8.98 -18.76
C ASP A 195 18.84 8.93 -19.22
N ASP A 196 19.22 7.88 -19.96
CA ASP A 196 20.54 7.82 -20.58
C ASP A 196 20.40 7.38 -22.04
N SER A 197 20.78 8.31 -22.90
CA SER A 197 20.69 8.26 -24.36
C SER A 197 21.41 7.03 -24.92
N GLY A 198 20.66 6.12 -25.56
CA GLY A 198 21.20 5.11 -26.47
C GLY A 198 20.86 3.63 -26.18
N THR A 199 20.08 3.32 -25.14
CA THR A 199 19.86 1.93 -24.71
C THR A 199 18.56 1.34 -25.26
N LYS A 200 18.55 0.04 -25.61
CA LYS A 200 17.33 -0.72 -25.93
C LYS A 200 16.28 -0.50 -24.85
N TYR A 201 15.12 0.05 -25.23
CA TYR A 201 13.99 0.23 -24.33
C TYR A 201 13.41 -1.14 -23.97
N ASN A 202 13.76 -1.66 -22.80
CA ASN A 202 13.00 -2.74 -22.20
C ASN A 202 11.71 -2.13 -21.68
N THR A 203 10.58 -2.56 -22.23
CA THR A 203 9.26 -2.15 -21.79
C THR A 203 8.62 -3.29 -21.04
N CYS A 204 7.93 -2.98 -19.95
CA CYS A 204 7.02 -3.92 -19.34
C CYS A 204 5.83 -4.12 -20.26
N SER A 205 5.61 -5.34 -20.74
CA SER A 205 4.40 -5.67 -21.50
C SER A 205 3.21 -5.83 -20.54
N ASP A 206 2.02 -5.49 -21.03
CA ASP A 206 0.79 -5.93 -20.40
C ASP A 206 0.76 -7.47 -20.39
N ALA A 207 0.33 -8.08 -19.28
CA ALA A 207 0.17 -9.53 -19.15
C ALA A 207 -1.26 -9.94 -19.49
#